data_AF-A0A916T749-F1
#
_entry.id   AF-A0A916T749-F1
#
_cell.length_a   1.000
_cell.length_b   1.000
_cell.length_c   1.000
_cell.angle_alpha   90.00
_cell.angle_beta   90.00
_cell.angle_gamma   90.00
#
_symmetry.space_group_name_H-M   'P 1'
#
loop_
_entity.id
_entity.type
_entity.pdbx_description
1 polymer ?
#
loop_
_entity_poly.entity_id
_entity_poly.type
_entity_poly.pdbx_seq_one_letter_code
_entity_poly.pdbx_strand_id
1 'polypeptide(L)'
;MMKRVLIGLCVVPLALSVAACGGAGDDKLAKNVENAYDNRADAMEQAADNLEDQAKQVRKSGEQQADAIDDADVNAQAMSDEQKAALANGSEKLR
;
A
#
# COMPACT_ATOMS: atom_id res chain seq x y z
N MET A 1 6.20 -48.59 -10.23
CA MET A 1 7.25 -49.18 -11.11
C MET A 1 7.07 -48.60 -12.50
N MET A 2 8.12 -47.96 -13.01
CA MET A 2 8.15 -47.28 -14.31
C MET A 2 8.23 -48.25 -15.50
N LYS A 3 7.98 -47.63 -16.67
CA LYS A 3 8.34 -48.01 -18.05
C LYS A 3 7.18 -48.71 -18.77
N ARG A 4 6.76 -48.27 -19.95
CA ARG A 4 7.58 -47.89 -21.09
C ARG A 4 6.92 -46.83 -21.99
N VAL A 5 7.76 -45.88 -22.38
CA VAL A 5 7.67 -44.98 -23.54
C VAL A 5 7.36 -45.77 -24.81
N LEU A 6 6.61 -45.16 -25.75
CA LEU A 6 6.76 -45.18 -27.23
C LEU A 6 5.65 -44.28 -27.82
N ILE A 7 5.96 -43.01 -28.12
CA ILE A 7 6.19 -42.47 -29.49
C ILE A 7 4.96 -42.64 -30.40
N GLY A 8 4.31 -41.52 -30.70
CA GLY A 8 3.18 -41.44 -31.62
C GLY A 8 2.91 -40.00 -32.07
N LEU A 9 3.81 -39.51 -32.92
CA LEU A 9 3.65 -38.43 -33.91
C LEU A 9 2.22 -37.88 -34.08
N CYS A 10 1.98 -36.66 -33.59
CA CYS A 10 1.02 -35.72 -34.17
C CYS A 10 1.49 -34.30 -33.81
N VAL A 11 2.57 -33.86 -34.46
CA VAL A 11 2.86 -32.44 -34.61
C VAL A 11 1.74 -31.90 -35.49
N VAL A 12 0.75 -31.24 -34.89
CA VAL A 12 -0.13 -30.34 -35.63
C VAL A 12 0.62 -29.01 -35.67
N PRO A 13 1.24 -28.63 -36.80
CA PRO A 13 1.65 -27.26 -36.97
C PRO A 13 0.34 -26.47 -37.08
N LEU A 14 -0.09 -25.85 -35.97
CA LEU A 14 -0.95 -24.69 -36.06
C LEU A 14 -0.14 -23.67 -36.85
N ALA A 15 -0.40 -23.62 -38.16
CA ALA A 15 0.06 -22.55 -39.01
C ALA A 15 -0.51 -21.26 -38.42
N LEU A 16 0.25 -20.65 -37.51
CA LEU A 16 0.06 -19.27 -37.08
C LEU A 16 0.45 -18.41 -38.28
N SER A 17 -0.44 -18.38 -39.27
CA SER A 17 -0.46 -17.44 -40.37
C SER A 17 -0.87 -16.06 -39.84
N VAL A 18 -0.11 -15.53 -38.88
CA VAL A 18 -0.26 -14.16 -38.34
C VAL A 18 1.09 -13.47 -38.34
N ALA A 19 1.84 -13.62 -39.43
CA ALA A 19 3.07 -12.86 -39.67
C ALA A 19 2.84 -11.66 -40.62
N ALA A 20 1.58 -11.24 -40.81
CA ALA A 20 1.25 -10.14 -41.74
C ALA A 20 -0.02 -9.37 -41.34
N CYS A 21 -0.12 -8.87 -40.10
CA CYS A 21 -0.92 -7.67 -39.73
C CYS A 21 -0.61 -7.19 -38.30
N GLY A 22 0.66 -7.11 -37.90
CA GLY A 22 1.07 -6.91 -36.50
C GLY A 22 1.97 -5.70 -36.29
N GLY A 23 1.43 -4.49 -36.40
CA GLY A 23 2.20 -3.27 -36.14
C GLY A 23 1.36 -2.04 -35.85
N ALA A 24 0.19 -2.23 -35.22
CA ALA A 24 -0.73 -1.12 -34.91
C ALA A 24 -1.72 -1.47 -33.80
N GLY A 25 -2.09 -2.75 -33.66
CA GLY A 25 -2.99 -3.22 -32.60
C GLY A 25 -2.27 -3.50 -31.29
N ASP A 26 -1.07 -4.07 -31.38
CA ASP A 26 -0.14 -4.33 -30.28
C ASP A 26 0.39 -3.05 -29.65
N ASP A 27 0.77 -2.04 -30.44
CA ASP A 27 1.19 -0.73 -29.92
C ASP A 27 0.06 0.00 -29.18
N LYS A 28 -1.18 -0.11 -29.67
CA LYS A 28 -2.36 0.45 -28.99
C LYS A 28 -2.67 -0.31 -27.69
N LEU A 29 -2.53 -1.63 -27.70
CA LEU A 29 -2.71 -2.44 -26.50
C LEU A 29 -1.65 -2.11 -25.46
N ALA A 30 -0.38 -1.99 -25.85
CA ALA A 30 0.72 -1.62 -24.96
C ALA A 30 0.47 -0.27 -24.28
N LYS A 31 0.10 0.77 -25.05
CA LYS A 31 -0.25 2.10 -24.50
C LYS A 31 -1.46 2.06 -23.57
N ASN A 32 -2.48 1.27 -23.88
CA ASN A 32 -3.64 1.13 -23.00
C ASN A 32 -3.27 0.44 -21.68
N VAL A 33 -2.37 -0.55 -21.72
CA VAL A 33 -1.83 -1.18 -20.52
C VAL A 33 -1.02 -0.17 -19.72
N GLU A 34 -0.07 0.52 -20.34
CA GLU A 34 0.73 1.59 -19.71
C GLU A 34 -0.16 2.61 -19.00
N ASN A 35 -1.10 3.24 -19.72
CA ASN A 35 -2.06 4.19 -19.16
C ASN A 35 -2.87 3.59 -18.00
N ALA A 36 -3.28 2.32 -18.08
CA ALA A 36 -4.04 1.68 -17.00
C ALA A 36 -3.20 1.47 -15.74
N TYR A 37 -1.90 1.20 -15.89
CA TYR A 37 -0.98 1.09 -14.76
C TYR A 37 -0.60 2.46 -14.21
N ASP A 38 -0.41 3.48 -15.05
CA ASP A 38 -0.16 4.86 -14.62
C ASP A 38 -1.34 5.40 -13.80
N ASN A 39 -2.58 5.25 -14.29
CA ASN A 39 -3.77 5.65 -13.53
C ASN A 39 -3.89 4.94 -12.16
N ARG A 40 -3.43 3.69 -12.07
CA ARG A 40 -3.40 2.97 -10.79
C ARG A 40 -2.32 3.53 -9.87
N ALA A 41 -1.15 3.87 -10.41
CA ALA A 41 -0.07 4.50 -9.67
C ALA A 41 -0.50 5.87 -9.13
N ASP A 42 -1.07 6.73 -9.98
CA ASP A 42 -1.58 8.05 -9.58
C ASP A 42 -2.62 7.95 -8.44
N ALA A 43 -3.51 6.95 -8.50
CA ALA A 43 -4.48 6.70 -7.44
C ALA A 43 -3.81 6.25 -6.12
N MET A 44 -2.72 5.48 -6.20
CA MET A 44 -1.93 5.08 -5.02
C MET A 44 -1.16 6.27 -4.44
N GLU A 45 -0.60 7.14 -5.28
CA GLU A 45 0.08 8.37 -4.84
C GLU A 45 -0.89 9.30 -4.11
N GLN A 46 -2.07 9.55 -4.68
CA GLN A 46 -3.11 10.35 -4.02
C GLN A 46 -3.55 9.74 -2.68
N ALA A 47 -3.65 8.41 -2.58
CA ALA A 47 -3.96 7.75 -1.33
C ALA A 47 -2.81 7.90 -0.32
N ALA A 48 -1.56 7.82 -0.77
CA ALA A 48 -0.38 8.01 0.07
C ALA A 48 -0.29 9.43 0.62
N ASP A 49 -0.53 10.45 -0.19
CA ASP A 49 -0.55 11.86 0.24
C ASP A 49 -1.62 12.09 1.32
N ASN A 50 -2.82 11.55 1.11
CA ASN A 50 -3.91 11.63 2.11
C ASN A 50 -3.54 10.93 3.43
N LEU A 51 -2.82 9.81 3.36
CA LEU A 51 -2.33 9.10 4.56
C LEU A 51 -1.21 9.88 5.25
N GLU A 52 -0.32 10.51 4.48
CA GLU A 52 0.75 11.36 5.02
C GLU A 52 0.17 12.55 5.79
N ASP A 53 -0.85 13.21 5.24
CA ASP A 53 -1.52 14.33 5.90
C ASP A 53 -2.26 13.91 7.17
N GLN A 54 -2.92 12.76 7.16
CA GLN A 54 -3.50 12.17 8.38
C GLN A 54 -2.42 11.87 9.42
N ALA A 55 -1.29 11.29 9.02
CA ALA A 55 -0.18 11.01 9.92
C ALA A 55 0.43 12.30 10.51
N LYS A 56 0.55 13.37 9.73
CA LYS A 56 0.97 14.69 10.22
C LYS A 56 0.01 15.23 11.27
N GLN A 57 -1.31 15.10 11.06
CA GLN A 57 -2.30 15.53 12.04
C GLN A 57 -2.20 14.74 13.36
N VAL A 58 -2.02 13.42 13.28
CA VAL A 58 -1.82 12.58 14.47
C VAL A 58 -0.57 12.99 15.24
N ARG A 59 0.56 13.22 14.54
CA ARG A 59 1.80 13.69 15.19
C ARG A 59 1.60 15.03 15.88
N LYS A 60 0.98 16.00 15.19
CA LYS A 60 0.68 17.31 15.76
C LYS A 60 -0.22 17.22 16.99
N SER A 61 -1.23 16.35 16.98
CA SER A 61 -2.07 16.11 18.16
C SER A 61 -1.28 15.52 19.33
N GLY A 62 -0.33 14.62 19.05
CA GLY A 62 0.55 14.04 20.05
C GLY A 62 1.51 15.08 20.66
N GLU A 63 2.10 15.94 19.82
CA GLU A 63 2.93 17.07 20.26
C GLU A 63 2.15 18.01 21.17
N GLN A 64 0.93 18.42 20.78
CA GLN A 64 0.06 19.27 21.60
C GLN A 64 -0.28 18.64 22.95
N GLN A 65 -0.48 17.32 22.99
CA GLN A 65 -0.75 16.62 24.24
C GLN A 65 0.51 16.51 25.11
N ALA A 66 1.68 16.28 24.52
CA ALA A 66 2.95 16.27 25.24
C ALA A 66 3.25 17.64 25.86
N ASP A 67 3.09 18.71 25.08
CA ASP A 67 3.25 20.09 25.56
C ASP A 67 2.27 20.38 26.73
N ALA A 68 1.01 19.96 26.63
CA ALA A 68 0.04 20.11 27.72
C ALA A 68 0.42 19.32 28.99
N ILE A 69 1.11 18.17 28.86
CA ILE A 69 1.62 17.39 30.00
C ILE A 69 2.76 18.12 30.69
N ASP A 70 3.68 18.70 29.91
CA ASP A 70 4.78 19.51 30.43
C ASP A 70 4.24 20.78 31.11
N ASP A 71 3.36 21.53 30.44
CA ASP A 71 2.74 22.76 30.97
C ASP A 71 1.92 22.53 32.25
N ALA A 72 1.32 21.34 32.41
CA ALA A 72 0.55 20.99 33.59
C ALA A 72 1.41 20.49 34.77
N ASP A 73 2.74 20.44 34.62
CA ASP A 73 3.70 19.95 35.62
C ASP A 73 3.27 18.58 36.20
N VAL A 74 2.82 17.67 35.34
CA VAL A 74 2.25 16.39 35.78
C VAL A 74 3.29 15.58 36.57
N ASN A 75 2.97 15.24 37.82
CA ASN A 75 3.82 14.36 38.62
C ASN A 75 3.66 12.90 38.17
N ALA A 76 4.38 12.54 37.10
CA ALA A 76 4.38 11.18 36.55
C ALA A 76 4.82 10.10 37.55
N GLN A 77 5.59 10.46 38.59
CA GLN A 77 6.03 9.50 39.63
C GLN A 77 4.89 9.11 40.58
N ALA A 78 3.89 9.97 40.74
CA ALA A 78 2.70 9.71 41.54
C ALA A 78 1.60 8.97 40.78
N MET A 79 1.78 8.72 39.48
CA MET A 79 0.80 8.06 38.63
C MET A 79 1.02 6.55 38.56
N SER A 80 -0.08 5.79 38.52
CA SER A 80 -0.02 4.36 38.18
C SER A 80 0.34 4.18 36.70
N ASP A 81 0.80 2.98 36.33
CA ASP A 81 1.17 2.70 34.95
C ASP A 81 -0.05 2.69 34.02
N GLU A 82 -1.22 2.34 34.53
CA GLU A 82 -2.49 2.45 33.80
C GLU A 82 -2.82 3.90 33.47
N GLN A 83 -2.61 4.83 34.40
CA GLN A 83 -2.86 6.26 34.16
C GLN A 83 -1.88 6.84 33.14
N LYS A 84 -0.60 6.48 33.21
CA LYS A 84 0.40 6.87 32.21
C LYS A 84 0.02 6.34 30.83
N ALA A 85 -0.40 5.08 30.74
CA ALA A 85 -0.84 4.47 29.50
C ALA A 85 -2.12 5.12 28.96
N ALA A 86 -3.05 5.50 29.84
CA ALA A 86 -4.28 6.19 29.44
C ALA A 86 -4.01 7.59 28.87
N LEU A 87 -3.02 8.30 29.41
CA LEU A 87 -2.51 9.55 28.84
C LEU A 87 -1.82 9.31 27.50
N ALA A 88 -0.86 8.38 27.41
CA ALA A 88 -0.13 8.12 26.17
C ALA A 88 -1.05 7.71 24.99
N ASN A 89 -2.14 6.99 25.27
CA ASN A 89 -3.12 6.57 24.27
C ASN A 89 -4.25 7.61 24.05
N GLY A 90 -4.24 8.73 24.76
CA GLY A 90 -5.22 9.81 24.63
C GLY A 90 -6.62 9.48 25.19
N SER A 91 -6.78 8.37 25.90
CA SER A 91 -8.05 8.00 26.57
C SER A 91 -8.32 8.81 27.83
N GLU A 92 -7.28 9.41 28.41
CA GLU A 92 -7.38 10.34 29.53
C GLU A 92 -6.78 11.69 29.12
N LYS A 93 -7.53 12.78 29.37
CA LYS A 93 -7.08 14.16 29.12
C LYS A 93 -6.71 14.84 30.42
N LEU A 94 -5.65 15.64 30.37
CA LEU A 94 -5.35 16.58 31.46
C LEU A 94 -6.51 17.57 31.58
N ARG A 95 -7.00 17.75 32.81
CA ARG A 95 -8.09 18.66 33.13
C ARG A 95 -7.57 20.05 33.40
#